data_AF-A0A800ARB7-F1
#
_entry.id   AF-A0A800ARB7-F1
#
_cell.length_a   1.000
_cell.length_b   1.000
_cell.length_c   1.000
_cell.angle_alpha   90.00
_cell.angle_beta   90.00
_cell.angle_gamma   90.00
#
_symmetry.space_group_name_H-M   'P 1'
#
loop_
_entity.id
_entity.type
_entity.pdbx_description
1 polymer ?
#
loop_
_entity_poly.entity_id
_entity_poly.type
_entity_poly.pdbx_seq_one_letter_code
_entity_poly.pdbx_strand_id
1 'polypeptide(L)' 'MYTVINLKLLDIDKPIEVEEALEYLKSSNKYFIIFEDRAGKIRVLYKRSDGRFGLY' A
#
# COMPACT_ATOMS: atom_id res chain seq x y z
N MET A 1 -1.33 -23.07 11.28
CA MET A 1 -0.56 -22.08 12.03
C MET A 1 -0.62 -20.78 11.24
N TYR A 2 -1.44 -19.82 11.66
CA TYR A 2 -1.53 -18.52 11.00
C TYR A 2 -0.67 -17.54 11.82
N THR A 3 0.33 -16.95 11.18
CA THR A 3 1.07 -15.84 11.79
C THR A 3 0.22 -14.59 11.66
N VAL A 4 -0.18 -14.01 12.79
CA VAL A 4 -0.74 -12.65 12.80
C VAL A 4 0.42 -11.70 12.54
N ILE A 5 0.57 -11.28 11.29
CA ILE A 5 1.50 -10.22 10.92
C ILE A 5 0.95 -8.92 11.50
N ASN A 6 1.63 -8.40 12.53
CA ASN A 6 1.37 -7.07 13.05
C ASN A 6 1.83 -6.07 11.96
N LEU A 7 0.94 -5.82 11.01
CA LEU A 7 1.12 -4.82 9.98
C LEU A 7 1.05 -3.47 10.68
N LYS A 8 2.22 -2.95 11.05
CA LYS A 8 2.36 -1.53 11.31
C LYS A 8 1.84 -0.83 10.04
N LEU A 9 0.63 -0.27 10.14
CA LEU A 9 0.08 0.67 9.16
C LEU A 9 1.20 1.68 8.92
N LEU A 10 1.75 1.66 7.70
CA LEU A 10 2.98 2.36 7.41
C LEU A 10 2.78 3.85 7.68
N ASP A 11 3.57 4.37 8.62
CA ASP A 11 4.26 5.67 8.82
C ASP A 11 3.85 6.91 7.97
N ILE A 12 2.67 6.91 7.36
CA ILE A 12 2.13 7.94 6.50
C ILE A 12 0.91 8.50 7.24
N ASP A 13 1.18 9.42 8.17
CA ASP A 13 0.16 10.15 8.92
C ASP A 13 -0.64 11.15 8.06
N LYS A 14 -0.34 11.23 6.75
CA LYS A 14 -0.93 12.20 5.83
C LYS A 14 -1.56 11.49 4.63
N PRO A 15 -2.76 11.90 4.20
CA PRO A 15 -3.34 11.42 2.96
C PRO A 15 -2.38 11.63 1.77
N ILE A 16 -2.19 10.60 0.95
CA ILE A 16 -1.31 10.62 -0.23
C ILE A 16 -2.07 10.27 -1.51
N GLU A 17 -1.52 10.70 -2.65
CA GLU A 17 -2.05 10.33 -3.96
C GLU A 17 -1.67 8.89 -4.33
N VAL A 18 -2.44 8.28 -5.23
CA VAL A 18 -2.21 6.90 -5.68
C VAL A 18 -0.83 6.77 -6.35
N GLU A 19 -0.40 7.79 -7.08
CA GLU A 19 0.88 7.84 -7.77
C GLU A 19 2.06 7.83 -6.79
N GLU A 20 1.95 8.58 -5.69
CA GLU A 20 2.96 8.61 -4.62
C GLU A 20 3.04 7.25 -3.92
N ALA A 21 1.89 6.65 -3.63
CA ALA A 21 1.78 5.31 -3.08
C ALA A 21 2.41 4.26 -4.00
N LEU A 22 2.21 4.39 -5.32
CA LEU A 22 2.79 3.52 -6.33
C LEU A 22 4.31 3.61 -6.39
N GLU A 23 4.86 4.82 -6.35
CA GLU A 23 6.31 5.01 -6.38
C GLU A 23 6.97 4.46 -5.10
N TYR A 24 6.32 4.65 -3.96
CA TYR A 24 6.73 4.02 -2.71
C TYR A 24 6.72 2.49 -2.82
N LEU A 25 5.64 1.89 -3.33
CA LEU A 25 5.55 0.43 -3.42
C LEU A 25 6.58 -0.16 -4.40
N LYS A 26 6.87 0.54 -5.51
CA LYS A 26 7.91 0.17 -6.48
C LYS A 26 9.31 0.18 -5.86
N SER A 27 9.63 1.21 -5.09
CA SER A 27 10.94 1.36 -4.43
C SER A 27 11.10 0.51 -3.17
N SER A 28 10.01 -0.07 -2.65
CA SER A 28 10.04 -0.92 -1.46
C SER A 28 10.13 -2.42 -1.75
N ASN A 29 10.62 -3.19 -0.77
CA ASN A 29 10.54 -4.65 -0.74
C ASN A 29 9.16 -5.19 -0.30
N LYS A 30 8.15 -4.31 -0.16
CA LYS A 30 6.80 -4.72 0.25
C LYS A 30 6.03 -5.32 -0.92
N TYR A 31 5.10 -6.22 -0.59
CA TYR A 31 4.12 -6.77 -1.54
C TYR A 31 2.86 -5.91 -1.64
N PHE A 32 2.51 -5.21 -0.57
CA PHE A 32 1.39 -4.28 -0.54
C PHE A 32 1.63 -3.15 0.46
N ILE A 33 0.87 -2.08 0.30
CA ILE A 33 0.74 -0.97 1.23
C ILE A 33 -0.73 -0.64 1.43
N ILE A 34 -1.04 -0.11 2.60
CA ILE A 34 -2.36 0.43 2.97
C ILE A 34 -2.14 1.91 3.26
N PHE A 35 -2.96 2.78 2.70
CA PHE A 35 -2.85 4.24 2.86
C PHE A 35 -4.22 4.90 2.78
N GLU A 36 -4.34 6.10 3.34
CA GLU A 36 -5.50 6.97 3.13
C GLU A 36 -5.25 7.84 1.90
N ASP A 37 -6.22 7.89 0.98
CA ASP A 37 -6.17 8.80 -0.15
C ASP A 37 -6.68 10.20 0.22
N ARG A 38 -6.52 11.18 -0.68
CA ARG A 38 -7.00 12.56 -0.44
C ARG A 38 -8.53 12.69 -0.32
N ALA A 39 -9.29 11.65 -0.64
CA ALA A 39 -10.74 11.58 -0.43
C ALA A 39 -11.10 10.95 0.93
N GLY A 40 -10.11 10.68 1.79
CA GLY A 40 -10.30 10.07 3.10
C GLY A 40 -10.60 8.57 3.04
N LYS A 41 -10.31 7.91 1.90
CA LYS A 41 -10.56 6.48 1.73
C LYS A 41 -9.31 5.68 2.01
N ILE A 42 -9.45 4.65 2.83
CA ILE A 42 -8.43 3.63 2.97
C ILE A 42 -8.36 2.82 1.67
N ARG A 43 -7.17 2.74 1.09
CA ARG A 43 -6.86 1.98 -0.12
C ARG A 43 -5.79 0.94 0.15
N VAL A 44 -5.81 -0.12 -0.63
CA VAL A 44 -4.76 -1.15 -0.65
C VAL A 44 -4.13 -1.19 -2.04
N LEU A 45 -2.84 -0.87 -2.13
CA LEU A 45 -2.07 -1.04 -3.35
C LEU A 45 -1.15 -2.26 -3.21
N TYR A 46 -1.13 -3.14 -4.20
CA TYR A 46 -0.38 -4.40 -4.12
C TYR A 46 0.27 -4.80 -5.45
N LYS A 47 1.40 -5.51 -5.37
CA LYS A 47 2.09 -6.14 -6.50
C LYS A 47 1.34 -7.41 -6.90
N ARG A 48 1.02 -7.53 -8.19
CA ARG A 48 0.37 -8.71 -8.78
C ARG A 48 1.44 -9.68 -9.28
N SER A 49 1.06 -10.94 -9.46
CA SER A 49 1.92 -11.98 -10.02
C SER A 49 2.30 -11.73 -11.49
N ASP A 50 1.56 -10.89 -12.20
CA ASP A 50 1.81 -10.50 -13.60
C ASP A 50 2.77 -9.30 -13.72
N GLY A 51 3.40 -8.87 -12.62
CA GLY A 51 4.31 -7.71 -12.59
C GLY A 51 3.61 -6.35 -12.62
N ARG A 52 2.27 -6.32 -12.63
CA ARG A 52 1.48 -5.08 -12.55
C ARG A 52 1.12 -4.75 -11.10
N PHE A 53 0.44 -3.64 -10.91
CA PHE A 53 -0.06 -3.19 -9.62
C PHE A 53 -1.59 -3.21 -9.62
N GLY A 54 -2.19 -3.62 -8.51
CA GLY A 54 -3.62 -3.57 -8.27
C GLY A 54 -3.95 -2.58 -7.15
N LEU A 55 -5.09 -1.93 -7.26
CA LEU A 55 -5.62 -0.99 -6.26
C LEU A 55 -7.03 -1.45 -5.85
N TYR A 56 -7.26 -1.54 -4.55
CA TYR A 56 -8.56 -1.78 -3.92
C TYR A 56 -8.95 -0.56 -3.09
#